data_AF-A0A965PDN2-F1
#
_entry.id   AF-A0A965PDN2-F1
#
_cell.length_a   1.000
_cell.length_b   1.000
_cell.length_c   1.000
_cell.angle_alpha   90.00
_cell.angle_beta   90.00
_cell.angle_gamma   90.00
#
_symmetry.space_group_name_H-M   'P 1'
#
loop_
_entity.id
_entity.type
_entity.pdbx_description
1 polymer ?
#
loop_
_entity_poly.entity_id
_entity_poly.type
_entity_poly.pdbx_seq_one_letter_code
_entity_poly.pdbx_strand_id
1 'polypeptide(L)'
;VVRMILIAPYAKQLRNGKRNPKNYPFWEEVIRLLAGKEIVQVGISGEEPLVEDVRMDLPIAELRGILKACDTWIACDSFFQHLGWDEGKPGVVLWSVSDPLIFGHSENINLLKNRDCLAANQFLWWEQTEYDASKFVEPSVVVEAVDSLMP
;
A
#
# COMPACT_ATOMS: atom_id res chain seq x y z
N VAL A 1 -11.93 19.82 -9.28
CA VAL A 1 -11.32 19.74 -7.93
C VAL A 1 -10.12 18.83 -8.06
N VAL A 2 -8.94 19.24 -7.58
CA VAL A 2 -7.77 18.36 -7.56
C VAL A 2 -8.04 17.24 -6.55
N ARG A 3 -7.83 15.99 -6.96
CA ARG A 3 -8.05 14.80 -6.12
C ARG A 3 -6.78 14.49 -5.35
N MET A 4 -6.91 14.23 -4.05
CA MET A 4 -5.82 13.88 -3.15
C MET A 4 -5.80 12.37 -2.89
N ILE A 5 -4.68 11.72 -3.20
CA ILE A 5 -4.40 10.31 -2.93
C ILE A 5 -3.31 10.18 -1.88
N LEU A 6 -3.54 9.34 -0.88
CA LEU A 6 -2.46 8.92 0.02
C LEU A 6 -1.76 7.66 -0.49
N ILE A 7 -0.44 7.63 -0.36
CA ILE A 7 0.33 6.40 -0.52
C ILE A 7 1.05 6.03 0.77
N ALA A 8 0.99 4.75 1.15
CA ALA A 8 1.78 4.15 2.22
C ALA A 8 2.62 3.00 1.63
N PRO A 9 3.77 3.33 1.01
CA PRO A 9 4.42 2.45 0.04
C PRO A 9 5.13 1.24 0.63
N TYR A 10 5.51 1.28 1.91
CA TYR A 10 6.37 0.30 2.52
C TYR A 10 5.69 -0.47 3.66
N ALA A 11 6.00 -1.75 3.73
CA ALA A 11 5.73 -2.58 4.88
C ALA A 11 6.90 -2.45 5.86
N LYS A 12 6.65 -2.83 7.12
CA LYS A 12 7.63 -2.81 8.21
C LYS A 12 8.97 -3.40 7.77
N GLN A 13 10.06 -2.67 8.01
CA GLN A 13 11.42 -3.15 7.75
C GLN A 13 11.68 -4.49 8.46
N LEU A 14 12.33 -5.41 7.75
CA LEU A 14 12.68 -6.72 8.29
C LEU A 14 13.88 -6.61 9.23
N ARG A 15 13.93 -7.47 10.25
CA ARG A 15 15.01 -7.45 11.26
C ARG A 15 16.37 -7.83 10.70
N ASN A 16 16.38 -8.54 9.58
CA ASN A 16 17.59 -8.98 8.88
C ASN A 16 18.10 -7.97 7.85
N GLY A 17 17.48 -6.79 7.73
CA GLY A 17 17.85 -5.75 6.78
C GLY A 17 17.52 -6.06 5.31
N LYS A 18 16.91 -7.22 5.02
CA LYS A 18 16.45 -7.53 3.66
C LYS A 18 15.24 -6.68 3.30
N ARG A 19 15.01 -6.51 2.00
CA ARG A 19 13.79 -5.92 1.46
C ARG A 19 12.58 -6.78 1.88
N ASN A 20 11.54 -6.13 2.40
CA ASN A 20 10.31 -6.84 2.77
C ASN A 20 9.64 -7.41 1.50
N PRO A 21 9.26 -8.70 1.46
CA PRO A 21 8.60 -9.32 0.31
C PRO A 21 7.24 -8.69 -0.04
N LYS A 22 6.68 -7.86 0.84
CA LYS A 22 5.43 -7.12 0.65
C LYS A 22 5.60 -5.73 0.01
N ASN A 23 6.84 -5.25 -0.16
CA ASN A 23 7.10 -3.92 -0.73
C ASN A 23 6.94 -3.92 -2.25
N TYR A 24 5.84 -3.36 -2.74
CA TYR A 24 5.54 -3.21 -4.16
C TYR A 24 6.67 -2.47 -4.91
N PRO A 25 7.21 -2.99 -6.03
CA PRO A 25 8.33 -2.38 -6.74
C PRO A 25 7.99 -1.25 -7.69
N PHE A 26 6.75 -1.21 -8.19
CA PHE A 26 6.45 -0.41 -9.37
C PHE A 26 5.79 0.94 -9.01
N TRP A 27 6.13 1.50 -7.85
CA TRP A 27 5.52 2.75 -7.36
C TRP A 27 5.79 3.94 -8.28
N GLU A 28 7.00 4.08 -8.82
CA GLU A 28 7.33 5.17 -9.75
C GLU A 28 6.36 5.18 -10.96
N GLU A 29 6.05 4.00 -11.49
CA GLU A 29 5.10 3.87 -12.61
C GLU A 29 3.68 4.22 -12.19
N VAL A 30 3.23 3.75 -11.02
CA VAL A 30 1.90 4.09 -10.49
C VAL A 30 1.78 5.60 -10.30
N ILE A 31 2.76 6.25 -9.68
CA ILE A 31 2.79 7.70 -9.46
C ILE A 31 2.75 8.45 -10.80
N ARG A 32 3.52 7.99 -11.79
CA ARG A 32 3.51 8.57 -13.15
C ARG A 32 2.14 8.45 -13.82
N LEU A 33 1.48 7.30 -13.72
CA LEU A 33 0.16 7.07 -14.30
C LEU A 33 -0.96 7.85 -13.57
N LEU A 34 -0.75 8.19 -12.30
CA LEU A 34 -1.65 9.05 -11.51
C LEU A 34 -1.34 10.55 -11.68
N ALA A 35 -0.49 10.93 -12.64
CA ALA A 35 -0.13 12.33 -12.88
C ALA A 35 -1.36 13.23 -13.04
N GLY A 36 -1.31 14.42 -12.42
CA GLY A 36 -2.43 15.37 -12.34
C GLY A 36 -3.29 15.23 -11.09
N LYS A 37 -3.05 14.21 -10.25
CA LYS A 37 -3.59 14.09 -8.89
C LYS A 37 -2.56 14.59 -7.88
N GLU A 38 -3.03 15.09 -6.74
CA GLU A 38 -2.18 15.38 -5.58
C GLU A 38 -1.87 14.05 -4.87
N ILE A 39 -0.59 13.75 -4.68
CA ILE A 39 -0.15 12.51 -4.04
C ILE A 39 0.67 12.87 -2.82
N VAL A 40 0.26 12.35 -1.66
CA VAL A 40 0.97 12.52 -0.39
C VAL A 40 1.43 11.18 0.10
N GLN A 41 2.73 11.04 0.38
CA GLN A 41 3.28 9.86 1.01
C GLN A 41 3.21 9.99 2.53
N VAL A 42 2.67 8.98 3.18
CA VAL A 42 2.75 8.80 4.63
C VAL A 42 3.60 7.59 4.95
N GLY A 43 4.38 7.67 6.03
CA GLY A 43 5.33 6.62 6.37
C GLY A 43 6.01 6.85 7.71
N ILE A 44 7.12 6.16 7.90
CA ILE A 44 7.98 6.30 9.09
C ILE A 44 9.40 6.72 8.70
N SER A 45 10.15 7.27 9.65
CA SER A 45 11.55 7.65 9.46
C SER A 45 12.39 6.51 8.86
N GLY A 46 13.17 6.83 7.82
CA GLY A 46 14.05 5.90 7.12
C GLY A 46 13.45 5.25 5.88
N GLU A 47 12.18 5.50 5.57
CA GLU A 47 11.56 5.13 4.30
C GLU A 47 11.91 6.12 3.18
N GLU A 48 12.11 5.62 1.96
CA GLU A 48 12.51 6.43 0.82
C GLU A 48 11.32 7.28 0.31
N PRO A 49 11.48 8.63 0.21
CA PRO A 49 10.52 9.52 -0.43
C PRO A 49 10.31 9.19 -1.91
N LEU A 50 9.06 9.02 -2.33
CA LEU A 50 8.68 8.75 -3.73
C LEU A 50 7.98 9.94 -4.40
N VAL A 51 7.55 10.93 -3.61
CA VAL A 51 6.87 12.16 -4.05
C VAL A 51 7.39 13.36 -3.25
N GLU A 52 6.97 14.57 -3.61
CA GLU A 52 7.41 15.79 -2.92
C GLU A 52 6.73 16.01 -1.56
N ASP A 53 5.42 15.80 -1.44
CA ASP A 53 4.70 15.89 -0.14
C ASP A 53 4.84 14.56 0.60
N VAL A 54 5.73 14.55 1.58
CA VAL A 54 6.03 13.39 2.41
C VAL A 54 5.88 13.72 3.88
N ARG A 55 5.10 12.90 4.58
CA ARG A 55 4.76 13.08 5.99
C ARG A 55 5.12 11.82 6.77
N MET A 56 6.31 11.86 7.38
CA MET A 56 6.83 10.74 8.18
C MET A 56 6.46 10.90 9.66
N ASP A 57 6.25 9.77 10.33
CA ASP A 57 6.08 9.66 11.79
C ASP A 57 4.94 10.51 12.36
N LEU A 58 3.87 10.70 11.58
CA LEU A 58 2.69 11.43 12.03
C LEU A 58 2.08 10.76 13.28
N PRO A 59 1.70 11.55 14.30
CA PRO A 59 0.84 11.06 15.37
C PRO A 59 -0.44 10.44 14.77
N ILE A 60 -0.94 9.35 15.37
CA ILE A 60 -2.10 8.62 14.84
C ILE A 60 -3.32 9.54 14.62
N ALA A 61 -3.53 10.54 15.49
CA ALA A 61 -4.62 11.51 15.32
C ALA A 61 -4.50 12.34 14.03
N GLU A 62 -3.28 12.75 13.67
CA GLU A 62 -3.01 13.51 12.44
C GLU A 62 -3.09 12.61 11.20
N LEU A 63 -2.57 11.38 11.30
CA LEU A 63 -2.67 10.38 10.24
C LEU A 63 -4.13 10.04 9.90
N ARG A 64 -4.99 9.94 10.92
CA ARG A 64 -6.44 9.79 10.73
C ARG A 64 -7.07 11.01 10.07
N GLY A 65 -6.64 12.21 10.46
CA GLY A 65 -7.12 13.46 9.87
C GLY A 65 -6.87 13.52 8.37
N ILE A 66 -5.64 13.21 7.93
CA ILE A 66 -5.28 13.22 6.51
C ILE A 66 -5.98 12.08 5.73
N LEU A 67 -6.10 10.89 6.33
CA LEU A 67 -6.83 9.75 5.73
C LEU A 67 -8.33 10.05 5.51
N LYS A 68 -8.95 10.82 6.40
CA LYS A 68 -10.35 11.26 6.20
C LYS A 68 -10.48 12.29 5.09
N ALA A 69 -9.48 13.16 4.96
CA ALA A 69 -9.48 14.26 4.01
C ALA A 69 -9.17 13.82 2.58
N CYS A 70 -8.41 12.73 2.38
CA CYS A 70 -8.10 12.24 1.04
C CYS A 70 -9.32 11.62 0.34
N ASP A 71 -9.28 11.59 -0.99
CA ASP A 71 -10.30 10.92 -1.79
C ASP A 71 -10.19 9.39 -1.61
N THR A 72 -8.99 8.84 -1.73
CA THR A 72 -8.68 7.42 -1.49
C THR A 72 -7.18 7.24 -1.17
N TRP A 73 -6.75 5.99 -0.97
CA TRP A 73 -5.38 5.64 -0.64
C TRP A 73 -4.90 4.33 -1.28
N ILE A 74 -3.59 4.16 -1.38
CA ILE A 74 -2.91 2.97 -1.87
C ILE A 74 -1.84 2.55 -0.87
N ALA A 75 -1.80 1.28 -0.49
CA ALA A 75 -0.77 0.76 0.40
C ALA A 75 -0.40 -0.68 0.05
N CYS A 76 0.79 -1.12 0.44
CA CYS A 76 1.04 -2.56 0.57
C CYS A 76 0.31 -3.12 1.81
N ASP A 77 0.29 -4.45 1.96
CA ASP A 77 -0.19 -5.09 3.20
C ASP A 77 0.68 -4.67 4.41
N SER A 78 0.22 -3.65 5.13
CA SER A 78 0.87 -3.03 6.29
C SER A 78 -0.17 -2.54 7.30
N PHE A 79 0.28 -1.94 8.40
CA PHE A 79 -0.63 -1.29 9.38
C PHE A 79 -1.64 -0.34 8.72
N PHE A 80 -1.23 0.38 7.68
CA PHE A 80 -2.02 1.45 7.09
C PHE A 80 -3.36 0.96 6.51
N GLN A 81 -3.40 -0.23 5.91
CA GLN A 81 -4.66 -0.79 5.37
C GLN A 81 -5.71 -1.06 6.45
N HIS A 82 -5.26 -1.43 7.65
CA HIS A 82 -6.14 -1.63 8.80
C HIS A 82 -6.64 -0.30 9.38
N LEU A 83 -5.82 0.75 9.37
CA LEU A 83 -6.25 2.09 9.75
C LEU A 83 -7.28 2.65 8.76
N GLY A 84 -7.07 2.43 7.45
CA GLY A 84 -8.05 2.72 6.39
C GLY A 84 -9.42 2.10 6.69
N TRP A 85 -9.41 0.81 7.04
CA TRP A 85 -10.61 0.07 7.42
C TRP A 85 -11.25 0.58 8.73
N ASP A 86 -10.47 0.82 9.78
CA ASP A 86 -10.94 1.39 11.07
C ASP A 86 -11.66 2.74 10.87
N GLU A 87 -11.17 3.56 9.93
CA GLU A 87 -11.77 4.86 9.59
C GLU A 87 -12.88 4.80 8.54
N GLY A 88 -13.26 3.59 8.07
CA GLY A 88 -14.28 3.40 7.06
C GLY A 88 -13.95 4.08 5.72
N LYS A 89 -12.66 4.27 5.42
CA LYS A 89 -12.16 4.87 4.17
C LYS A 89 -11.63 3.76 3.26
N PRO A 90 -12.35 3.39 2.18
CA PRO A 90 -11.88 2.41 1.22
C PRO A 90 -10.61 2.87 0.51
N GLY A 91 -9.71 1.92 0.26
CA GLY A 91 -8.55 2.11 -0.58
C GLY A 91 -8.11 0.84 -1.27
N VAL A 92 -6.91 0.89 -1.84
CA VAL A 92 -6.31 -0.20 -2.61
C VAL A 92 -5.15 -0.80 -1.83
N VAL A 93 -5.20 -2.11 -1.62
CA VAL A 93 -4.13 -2.87 -0.95
C VAL A 93 -3.40 -3.73 -1.96
N LEU A 94 -2.08 -3.58 -2.02
CA LEU A 94 -1.18 -4.31 -2.91
C LEU A 94 -0.60 -5.52 -2.17
N TRP A 95 -0.96 -6.71 -2.64
CA TRP A 95 -0.56 -7.98 -2.03
C TRP A 95 0.51 -8.68 -2.86
N SER A 96 1.31 -9.51 -2.19
CA SER A 96 2.26 -10.43 -2.82
C SER A 96 2.23 -11.80 -2.16
N VAL A 97 2.86 -11.92 -1.00
CA VAL A 97 3.12 -13.19 -0.33
C VAL A 97 2.14 -13.46 0.82
N SER A 98 1.49 -12.43 1.35
CA SER A 98 0.43 -12.55 2.36
C SER A 98 -0.95 -12.70 1.72
N ASP A 99 -1.86 -13.42 2.39
CA ASP A 99 -3.18 -13.74 1.86
C ASP A 99 -4.23 -12.70 2.30
N PRO A 100 -4.86 -11.96 1.36
CA PRO A 100 -5.94 -11.04 1.69
C PRO A 100 -7.16 -11.71 2.31
N LEU A 101 -7.36 -13.03 2.13
CA LEU A 101 -8.46 -13.74 2.78
C LEU A 101 -8.24 -13.93 4.28
N ILE A 102 -6.99 -13.77 4.76
CA ILE A 102 -6.63 -13.93 6.17
C ILE A 102 -6.42 -12.56 6.82
N PHE A 103 -5.72 -11.66 6.12
CA PHE A 103 -5.28 -10.38 6.68
C PHE A 103 -5.93 -9.16 6.02
N GLY A 104 -6.74 -9.34 4.99
CA GLY A 104 -7.39 -8.25 4.27
C GLY A 104 -8.77 -7.90 4.82
N HIS A 105 -9.31 -6.80 4.28
CA HIS A 105 -10.65 -6.31 4.57
C HIS A 105 -11.45 -6.19 3.26
N SER A 106 -12.68 -6.68 3.24
CA SER A 106 -13.52 -6.76 2.03
C SER A 106 -13.97 -5.39 1.49
N GLU A 107 -13.90 -4.38 2.34
CA GLU A 107 -14.22 -2.98 2.07
C GLU A 107 -13.13 -2.29 1.26
N ASN A 108 -11.92 -2.87 1.23
CA ASN A 108 -10.82 -2.44 0.38
C ASN A 108 -10.81 -3.22 -0.94
N ILE A 109 -10.24 -2.61 -1.98
CA ILE A 109 -9.87 -3.35 -3.18
C ILE A 109 -8.54 -4.05 -2.92
N ASN A 110 -8.59 -5.38 -2.80
CA ASN A 110 -7.42 -6.21 -2.54
C ASN A 110 -6.84 -6.74 -3.85
N LEU A 111 -5.70 -6.19 -4.28
CA LEU A 111 -5.02 -6.58 -5.51
C LEU A 111 -3.96 -7.64 -5.23
N LEU A 112 -4.28 -8.89 -5.59
CA LEU A 112 -3.36 -10.03 -5.57
C LEU A 112 -3.22 -10.55 -7.01
N LYS A 113 -1.98 -10.70 -7.49
CA LYS A 113 -1.72 -11.17 -8.86
C LYS A 113 -2.27 -12.57 -9.11
N ASN A 114 -1.90 -13.51 -8.24
CA ASN A 114 -2.35 -14.90 -8.24
C ASN A 114 -2.13 -15.47 -6.82
N ARG A 115 -2.98 -16.40 -6.39
CA ARG A 115 -2.79 -17.16 -5.14
C ARG A 115 -1.52 -18.01 -5.14
N ASP A 116 -0.98 -18.37 -6.31
CA ASP A 116 0.32 -19.04 -6.42
C ASP A 116 1.50 -18.16 -5.96
N CYS A 117 1.29 -16.84 -5.83
CA CYS A 117 2.30 -15.92 -5.31
C CYS A 117 2.46 -15.98 -3.79
N LEU A 118 1.47 -16.53 -3.08
CA LEU A 118 1.42 -16.57 -1.63
C LEU A 118 2.56 -17.41 -1.03
N ALA A 119 3.01 -17.01 0.15
CA ALA A 119 3.90 -17.86 0.95
C ALA A 119 3.16 -19.16 1.34
N ALA A 120 3.86 -20.29 1.26
CA ALA A 120 3.30 -21.59 1.60
C ALA A 120 2.78 -21.66 3.05
N ASN A 121 3.38 -20.89 3.96
CA ASN A 121 2.92 -20.77 5.33
C ASN A 121 2.77 -19.29 5.72
N GLN A 122 1.53 -18.87 5.95
CA GLN A 122 1.12 -17.50 6.24
C GLN A 122 1.45 -17.04 7.67
N PHE A 123 1.89 -17.94 8.54
CA PHE A 123 2.15 -17.67 9.96
C PHE A 123 3.64 -17.79 10.34
N LEU A 124 4.51 -17.95 9.35
CA LEU A 124 5.96 -17.87 9.53
C LEU A 124 6.48 -16.44 9.39
N TRP A 125 7.77 -16.26 9.65
CA TRP A 125 8.41 -14.95 9.58
C TRP A 125 8.62 -14.53 8.13
N TRP A 126 8.28 -13.27 7.80
CA TRP A 126 8.50 -12.72 6.46
C TRP A 126 9.98 -12.69 6.07
N GLU A 127 10.90 -12.68 7.05
CA GLU A 127 12.34 -12.86 6.86
C GLU A 127 12.74 -14.16 6.14
N GLN A 128 11.86 -15.17 6.16
CA GLN A 128 12.07 -16.47 5.50
C GLN A 128 11.55 -16.48 4.05
N THR A 129 10.90 -15.41 3.61
CA THR A 129 10.36 -15.28 2.26
C THR A 129 11.21 -14.31 1.46
N GLU A 130 11.78 -14.77 0.36
CA GLU A 130 12.56 -13.90 -0.53
C GLU A 130 11.64 -12.92 -1.27
N TYR A 131 12.18 -11.72 -1.48
CA TYR A 131 11.53 -10.70 -2.27
C TYR A 131 11.48 -11.13 -3.75
N ASP A 132 10.32 -10.99 -4.39
CA ASP A 132 10.12 -11.31 -5.80
C ASP A 132 9.14 -10.31 -6.44
N ALA A 133 9.66 -9.47 -7.33
CA ALA A 133 8.89 -8.45 -8.04
C ALA A 133 7.80 -9.05 -8.95
N SER A 134 7.99 -10.27 -9.45
CA SER A 134 7.07 -10.92 -10.38
C SER A 134 5.73 -11.30 -9.72
N LYS A 135 5.67 -11.28 -8.38
CA LYS A 135 4.48 -11.62 -7.59
C LYS A 135 3.43 -10.52 -7.49
N PHE A 136 3.75 -9.33 -7.96
CA PHE A 136 2.86 -8.18 -7.88
C PHE A 136 2.09 -7.97 -9.18
N VAL A 137 0.91 -7.33 -9.05
CA VAL A 137 0.11 -6.85 -10.18
C VAL A 137 0.86 -5.75 -10.93
N GLU A 138 0.47 -5.52 -12.18
CA GLU A 138 1.04 -4.44 -13.00
C GLU A 138 0.50 -3.06 -12.56
N PRO A 139 1.26 -1.97 -12.75
CA PRO A 139 0.85 -0.61 -12.39
C PRO A 139 -0.51 -0.16 -12.94
N SER A 140 -0.85 -0.58 -14.16
CA SER A 140 -2.14 -0.24 -14.78
C SER A 140 -3.34 -0.78 -13.99
N VAL A 141 -3.22 -1.98 -13.41
CA VAL A 141 -4.25 -2.60 -12.57
C VAL A 141 -4.46 -1.80 -11.29
N VAL A 142 -3.37 -1.27 -10.72
CA VAL A 142 -3.43 -0.40 -9.53
C VAL A 142 -4.19 0.88 -9.84
N VAL A 143 -3.89 1.52 -10.97
CA VAL A 143 -4.52 2.77 -11.39
C VAL A 143 -6.00 2.57 -11.69
N GLU A 144 -6.36 1.49 -12.39
CA GLU A 144 -7.77 1.15 -12.65
C GLU A 144 -8.57 0.96 -11.35
N ALA A 145 -7.98 0.26 -10.37
CA ALA A 145 -8.60 0.09 -9.06
C ALA A 145 -8.79 1.42 -8.33
N VAL A 146 -7.78 2.30 -8.35
CA VAL A 146 -7.85 3.63 -7.75
C VAL A 146 -8.93 4.49 -8.40
N ASP A 147 -9.00 4.50 -9.73
CA ASP A 147 -10.01 5.26 -10.47
C ASP A 147 -11.43 4.77 -10.18
N SER A 148 -11.62 3.45 -9.95
CA SER A 148 -12.92 2.90 -9.58
C SER A 148 -13.46 3.39 -8.22
N LEU A 149 -12.58 3.91 -7.34
CA LEU A 149 -12.94 4.48 -6.04
C LEU A 149 -13.19 6.00 -6.10
N MET A 150 -12.97 6.65 -7.25
CA MET A 150 -13.06 8.09 -7.41
C MET A 150 -14.08 8.48 -8.51
N PRO A 151 -15.39 8.45 -8.21
CA PRO A 151 -16.43 8.87 -9.15
C PRO A 151 -16.40 10.38 -9.44
#